data_AF-A0A9D7ZKI1-F1
#
_entry.id   AF-A0A9D7ZKI1-F1
#
_cell.length_a   1.000
_cell.length_b   1.000
_cell.length_c   1.000
_cell.angle_alpha   90.00
_cell.angle_beta   90.00
_cell.angle_gamma   90.00
#
_symmetry.space_group_name_H-M   'P 1'
#
loop_
_entity.id
_entity.type
_entity.pdbx_description
1 polymer ?
#
loop_
_entity_poly.entity_id
_entity_poly.type
_entity_poly.pdbx_seq_one_letter_code
_entity_poly.pdbx_strand_id
1 'polypeptide(L)'
;IFVLGSFFVDNPNFLNIFKWIGIVYLLYLAYDIYNSRPKDINSNNITSKSFFSFFKDGFLVAGTSPKAWMFFPLIFPQFIDFNSNYIVQFIILITTYVVLDFLSLVAYAALARKLIVWIKANPKTINTISACILIIIALIIAFIQSY
;
A
#
# COMPACT_ATOMS: atom_id res chain seq x y z
N ILE A 1 -16.54 -13.07 -3.18
CA ILE A 1 -16.13 -11.83 -3.90
C ILE A 1 -17.28 -11.23 -4.71
N PHE A 2 -17.99 -12.01 -5.54
CA PHE A 2 -19.19 -11.52 -6.28
C PHE A 2 -20.27 -10.90 -5.38
N VAL A 3 -20.49 -11.48 -4.20
CA VAL A 3 -21.44 -10.98 -3.21
C VAL A 3 -21.01 -9.61 -2.69
N LEU A 4 -19.81 -9.44 -2.15
CA LEU A 4 -19.36 -8.12 -1.67
C LEU A 4 -19.35 -7.07 -2.81
N GLY A 5 -18.91 -7.44 -4.00
CA GLY A 5 -18.94 -6.56 -5.18
C GLY A 5 -20.37 -6.11 -5.54
N SER A 6 -21.35 -7.02 -5.51
CA SER A 6 -22.75 -6.65 -5.77
C SER A 6 -23.33 -5.79 -4.66
N PHE A 7 -23.07 -6.12 -3.38
CA PHE A 7 -23.54 -5.36 -2.23
C PHE A 7 -23.05 -3.90 -2.21
N PHE A 8 -21.83 -3.64 -2.68
CA PHE A 8 -21.29 -2.28 -2.82
C PHE A 8 -21.92 -1.52 -4.00
N VAL A 9 -22.23 -2.21 -5.11
CA VAL A 9 -22.96 -1.63 -6.25
C VAL A 9 -24.41 -1.32 -5.87
N ASP A 10 -25.03 -2.16 -5.04
CA ASP A 10 -26.42 -2.02 -4.59
C ASP A 10 -26.61 -0.87 -3.57
N ASN A 11 -25.53 -0.40 -2.93
CA ASN A 11 -25.57 0.68 -1.92
C ASN A 11 -24.62 1.85 -2.28
N PRO A 12 -24.93 2.63 -3.33
CA PRO A 12 -24.09 3.74 -3.77
C PRO A 12 -23.87 4.80 -2.68
N ASN A 13 -24.84 4.97 -1.77
CA ASN A 13 -24.72 5.89 -0.64
C ASN A 13 -23.61 5.49 0.35
N PHE A 14 -23.42 4.20 0.62
CA PHE A 14 -22.38 3.71 1.53
C PHE A 14 -20.98 3.96 0.94
N LEU A 15 -20.81 3.69 -0.35
CA LEU A 15 -19.58 4.00 -1.09
C LEU A 15 -19.26 5.50 -1.07
N ASN A 16 -20.27 6.36 -1.25
CA ASN A 16 -20.08 7.80 -1.22
C ASN A 16 -19.65 8.31 0.16
N ILE A 17 -20.26 7.80 1.25
CA ILE A 17 -19.85 8.13 2.62
C ILE A 17 -18.40 7.70 2.88
N PHE A 18 -18.03 6.48 2.49
CA PHE A 18 -16.66 5.96 2.63
C PHE A 18 -15.66 6.77 1.80
N LYS A 19 -16.06 7.24 0.61
CA LYS A 19 -15.26 8.13 -0.24
C LYS A 19 -14.96 9.44 0.48
N TRP A 20 -15.97 10.11 1.02
CA TRP A 20 -15.79 11.38 1.73
C TRP A 20 -14.94 11.23 3.00
N ILE A 21 -15.13 10.14 3.76
CA ILE A 21 -14.26 9.81 4.90
C ILE A 21 -12.80 9.65 4.45
N GLY A 22 -12.56 8.93 3.36
CA GLY A 22 -11.22 8.75 2.79
C GLY A 22 -10.59 10.08 2.35
N ILE A 23 -11.34 10.96 1.70
CA ILE A 23 -10.88 12.29 1.28
C ILE A 23 -10.49 13.14 2.50
N VAL A 24 -11.34 13.22 3.52
CA VAL A 24 -11.06 13.98 4.75
C VAL A 24 -9.80 13.42 5.44
N TYR A 25 -9.66 12.10 5.50
CA TYR A 25 -8.49 11.45 6.06
C TYR A 25 -7.20 11.79 5.29
N LEU A 26 -7.23 11.77 3.95
CA LEU A 26 -6.09 12.14 3.12
C LEU A 26 -5.69 13.62 3.32
N LEU A 27 -6.66 14.52 3.43
CA LEU A 27 -6.42 15.94 3.71
C LEU A 27 -5.81 16.13 5.10
N TYR A 28 -6.30 15.41 6.11
CA TYR A 28 -5.70 15.41 7.45
C TYR A 28 -4.24 14.94 7.41
N LEU A 29 -3.96 13.85 6.69
CA LEU A 29 -2.61 13.29 6.56
C LEU A 29 -1.66 14.26 5.80
N ALA A 30 -2.16 14.92 4.75
CA ALA A 30 -1.41 15.95 4.04
C ALA A 30 -1.05 17.14 4.95
N TYR A 31 -2.01 17.58 5.79
CA TYR A 31 -1.78 18.64 6.76
C TYR A 31 -0.77 18.21 7.84
N ASP A 32 -0.88 16.98 8.34
CA ASP A 32 0.04 16.44 9.36
C ASP A 32 1.48 16.32 8.82
N ILE A 33 1.66 15.84 7.58
CA ILE A 33 2.97 15.79 6.92
C ILE A 33 3.52 17.20 6.68
N TYR A 34 2.69 18.15 6.27
CA TYR A 34 3.10 19.53 6.03
C TYR A 34 3.52 20.23 7.33
N ASN A 35 2.79 20.01 8.43
CA ASN A 35 3.06 20.61 9.74
C ASN A 35 4.11 19.83 10.56
N SER A 36 4.47 18.62 10.12
CA SER A 36 5.54 17.84 10.72
C SER A 36 6.87 18.59 10.59
N ARG A 37 7.24 19.30 11.66
CA ARG A 37 8.61 19.81 11.82
C ARG A 37 9.55 18.61 11.79
N PRO A 38 10.70 18.68 11.07
CA PRO A 38 11.72 17.66 11.22
C PRO A 38 12.07 17.62 12.70
N LYS A 39 11.61 16.58 13.41
CA LYS A 39 12.01 16.36 14.79
C LYS A 39 13.52 16.31 14.77
N ASP A 40 14.17 17.22 15.48
CA ASP A 40 15.55 17.01 15.89
C ASP A 40 15.58 15.65 16.54
N ILE A 41 16.26 14.70 15.89
CA ILE A 41 16.40 13.34 16.37
C ILE A 41 17.44 13.38 17.51
N ASN A 42 17.11 14.10 18.58
CA ASN A 42 17.87 14.16 19.82
C ASN A 42 17.24 13.24 20.88
N SER A 43 16.60 12.16 20.43
CA SER A 43 16.20 11.06 21.29
C SER A 43 17.25 9.95 21.17
N ASN A 44 18.20 9.92 22.11
CA ASN A 44 19.18 8.86 22.33
C ASN A 44 18.58 7.47 22.66
N ASN A 45 17.29 7.25 22.40
CA ASN A 45 16.63 5.97 22.57
C ASN A 45 16.32 5.37 21.20
N ILE A 46 17.38 5.04 20.46
CA ILE A 46 17.27 4.06 19.39
C ILE A 46 17.14 2.71 20.11
N THR A 47 15.91 2.36 20.53
CA THR A 47 15.65 0.96 20.86
C THR A 47 15.88 0.21 19.56
N SER A 48 16.95 -0.58 19.51
CA SER A 48 17.27 -1.42 18.36
C SER A 48 16.11 -2.39 18.19
N LYS A 49 15.09 -2.02 17.41
CA LYS A 49 14.01 -2.93 17.03
C LYS A 49 14.69 -4.16 16.45
N SER A 50 14.44 -5.31 17.06
CA SER A 50 14.96 -6.59 16.57
C SER A 50 14.47 -6.80 15.13
N PHE A 51 15.29 -7.46 14.30
CA PHE A 51 14.91 -7.90 12.95
C PHE A 51 13.55 -8.61 12.94
N PHE A 52 13.24 -9.35 14.01
CA PHE A 52 11.96 -10.03 14.17
C PHE A 52 10.77 -9.08 14.33
N SER A 53 10.95 -7.91 14.95
CA SER A 53 9.92 -6.88 15.05
C SER A 53 9.61 -6.29 13.67
N PHE A 54 10.63 -6.02 12.85
CA PHE A 54 10.43 -5.53 11.49
C PHE A 54 9.75 -6.58 10.60
N PHE A 55 10.13 -7.85 10.73
CA PHE A 55 9.46 -8.95 10.03
C PHE A 55 8.00 -9.07 10.43
N LYS A 56 7.69 -8.98 11.74
CA LYS A 56 6.31 -9.06 12.25
C LYS A 56 5.46 -7.88 11.78
N ASP A 57 6.00 -6.66 11.81
CA ASP A 57 5.32 -5.46 11.32
C ASP A 57 5.02 -5.62 9.82
N GLY A 58 6.00 -6.05 9.02
CA GLY A 58 5.82 -6.32 7.59
C GLY A 58 4.81 -7.44 7.30
N PHE A 59 4.86 -8.53 8.05
CA PHE A 59 3.92 -9.65 7.92
C PHE A 59 2.49 -9.24 8.27
N LEU A 60 2.31 -8.44 9.34
CA LEU A 60 0.99 -7.94 9.71
C LEU A 60 0.43 -7.01 8.65
N VAL A 61 1.24 -6.08 8.13
CA VAL A 61 0.80 -5.14 7.07
C VAL A 61 0.47 -5.88 5.78
N ALA A 62 1.33 -6.81 5.33
CA ALA A 62 1.09 -7.59 4.12
C ALA A 62 -0.12 -8.54 4.29
N GLY A 63 -0.20 -9.23 5.43
CA GLY A 63 -1.27 -10.19 5.74
C GLY A 63 -2.64 -9.54 5.94
N THR A 64 -2.71 -8.32 6.47
CA THR A 64 -3.97 -7.58 6.61
C THR A 64 -4.34 -6.78 5.37
N SER A 65 -3.51 -6.75 4.33
CA SER A 65 -3.81 -6.01 3.11
C SER A 65 -4.99 -6.67 2.36
N PRO A 66 -6.18 -6.04 2.30
CA PRO A 66 -7.35 -6.64 1.64
C PRO A 66 -7.09 -6.87 0.14
N LYS A 67 -6.15 -6.11 -0.43
CA LYS A 67 -5.72 -6.20 -1.81
C LYS A 67 -5.20 -7.60 -2.17
N ALA A 68 -4.36 -8.20 -1.33
CA ALA A 68 -3.83 -9.54 -1.59
C ALA A 68 -4.95 -10.59 -1.58
N TRP A 69 -5.81 -10.54 -0.57
CA TRP A 69 -6.95 -11.44 -0.40
C TRP A 69 -7.95 -11.37 -1.55
N MET A 70 -8.10 -10.20 -2.18
CA MET A 70 -8.95 -10.04 -3.36
C MET A 70 -8.21 -10.44 -4.65
N PHE A 71 -6.93 -10.11 -4.79
CA PHE A 71 -6.17 -10.34 -6.01
C PHE A 71 -5.99 -11.83 -6.33
N PHE A 72 -5.56 -12.64 -5.35
CA PHE A 72 -5.22 -14.05 -5.60
C PHE A 72 -6.41 -14.87 -6.13
N PRO A 73 -7.61 -14.86 -5.53
CA PRO A 73 -8.73 -15.67 -6.03
C PRO A 73 -9.28 -15.20 -7.39
N LEU A 74 -9.06 -13.94 -7.77
CA LEU A 74 -9.50 -13.41 -9.05
C LEU A 74 -8.54 -13.77 -10.19
N ILE A 75 -7.24 -13.70 -9.93
CA ILE A 75 -6.20 -13.80 -10.94
C ILE A 75 -5.75 -15.25 -11.09
N PHE A 76 -5.48 -15.96 -10.00
CA PHE A 76 -4.82 -17.27 -10.06
C PHE A 76 -5.63 -18.35 -10.81
N PRO A 77 -6.95 -18.48 -10.61
CA PRO A 77 -7.75 -19.46 -11.36
C PRO A 77 -7.74 -19.23 -12.87
N GLN A 78 -7.46 -18.00 -13.34
CA GLN A 78 -7.40 -17.69 -14.78
C GLN A 78 -6.14 -18.25 -15.45
N PHE A 79 -5.11 -18.61 -14.70
CA PHE A 79 -3.84 -19.15 -15.21
C PHE A 79 -3.70 -20.66 -15.02
N ILE A 80 -4.73 -21.33 -14.48
CA ILE A 80 -4.71 -22.75 -14.17
C ILE A 80 -5.66 -23.49 -15.09
N ASP A 81 -5.17 -24.55 -15.73
CA ASP A 81 -6.01 -25.48 -16.47
C ASP A 81 -6.42 -26.65 -15.56
N PHE A 82 -7.70 -26.63 -15.16
CA PHE A 82 -8.30 -27.63 -14.27
C PHE A 82 -8.39 -29.05 -14.87
N ASN A 83 -8.18 -29.21 -16.19
CA ASN A 83 -8.18 -30.52 -16.84
C ASN A 83 -6.84 -31.25 -16.73
N SER A 84 -5.80 -30.58 -16.23
CA SER A 84 -4.44 -31.09 -16.10
C SER A 84 -4.01 -31.15 -14.62
N ASN A 85 -2.73 -31.44 -14.35
CA ASN A 85 -2.23 -31.53 -12.98
C ASN A 85 -2.11 -30.13 -12.33
N TYR A 86 -3.23 -29.61 -11.83
CA TYR A 86 -3.39 -28.26 -11.29
C TYR A 86 -2.50 -27.97 -10.07
N ILE A 87 -2.14 -28.99 -9.29
CA ILE A 87 -1.27 -28.84 -8.10
C ILE A 87 0.12 -28.34 -8.53
N VAL A 88 0.67 -28.93 -9.58
CA VAL A 88 2.00 -28.55 -10.09
C VAL A 88 1.98 -27.15 -10.67
N GLN A 89 0.94 -26.81 -11.46
CA GLN A 89 0.77 -25.46 -12.01
C GLN A 89 0.65 -24.40 -10.90
N PHE A 90 -0.10 -24.72 -9.84
CA PHE A 90 -0.28 -23.84 -8.70
C PHE A 90 1.04 -23.59 -7.95
N ILE A 91 1.85 -24.63 -7.72
CA ILE A 91 3.17 -24.49 -7.08
C ILE A 91 4.09 -23.60 -7.92
N ILE A 92 4.13 -23.79 -9.25
CA ILE A 92 4.94 -22.98 -10.16
C ILE A 92 4.47 -21.52 -10.12
N LEU A 93 3.16 -21.29 -10.16
CA LEU A 93 2.57 -19.95 -10.17
C LEU A 93 2.84 -19.20 -8.86
N ILE A 94 2.63 -19.83 -7.71
CA ILE A 94 2.96 -19.24 -6.40
C ILE A 94 4.45 -18.92 -6.32
N THR A 95 5.30 -19.86 -6.71
CA THR A 95 6.76 -19.70 -6.56
C THR A 95 7.26 -18.55 -7.43
N THR A 96 6.84 -18.48 -8.69
CA THR A 96 7.22 -17.39 -9.59
C THR A 96 6.70 -16.05 -9.10
N TYR A 97 5.45 -15.99 -8.63
CA TYR A 97 4.88 -14.77 -8.04
C TYR A 97 5.70 -14.28 -6.83
N VAL A 98 6.00 -15.16 -5.87
CA VAL A 98 6.75 -14.79 -4.66
C VAL A 98 8.15 -14.29 -5.01
N VAL A 99 8.84 -14.95 -5.96
CA VAL A 99 10.17 -14.52 -6.41
C VAL A 99 10.12 -13.14 -7.07
N LEU A 100 9.17 -12.91 -7.97
CA LEU A 100 9.00 -11.62 -8.64
C LEU A 100 8.65 -10.49 -7.67
N ASP A 101 7.75 -10.77 -6.72
CA ASP A 101 7.34 -9.79 -5.71
C ASP A 101 8.52 -9.44 -4.78
N PHE A 102 9.25 -10.45 -4.30
CA PHE A 102 10.44 -10.25 -3.49
C PHE A 102 11.51 -9.45 -4.25
N LEU A 103 11.78 -9.79 -5.50
CA LEU A 103 12.76 -9.09 -6.32
C LEU A 103 12.38 -7.62 -6.54
N SER A 104 11.09 -7.36 -6.75
CA SER A 104 10.54 -6.01 -6.90
C SER A 104 10.71 -5.20 -5.61
N LEU A 105 10.43 -5.79 -4.45
CA LEU A 105 10.63 -5.15 -3.15
C LEU A 105 12.11 -4.85 -2.86
N VAL A 106 13.00 -5.79 -3.17
CA VAL A 106 14.46 -5.59 -3.02
C VAL A 106 14.95 -4.47 -3.93
N ALA A 107 14.51 -4.46 -5.19
CA ALA A 107 14.85 -3.39 -6.13
C ALA A 107 14.36 -2.03 -5.62
N TYR A 108 13.12 -1.96 -5.14
CA TYR A 108 12.55 -0.75 -4.55
C TYR A 108 13.34 -0.28 -3.31
N ALA A 109 13.70 -1.19 -2.42
CA ALA A 109 14.50 -0.89 -1.23
C ALA A 109 15.91 -0.39 -1.58
N ALA A 110 16.54 -0.96 -2.60
CA ALA A 110 17.84 -0.52 -3.08
C ALA A 110 17.79 0.91 -3.65
N LEU A 111 16.76 1.21 -4.47
CA LEU A 111 16.53 2.56 -4.99
C LEU A 111 16.22 3.56 -3.86
N ALA A 112 15.35 3.17 -2.93
CA ALA A 112 14.99 3.98 -1.78
C ALA A 112 16.22 4.32 -0.92
N ARG A 113 17.15 3.38 -0.71
CA ARG A 113 18.40 3.64 0.04
C ARG A 113 19.24 4.76 -0.59
N LYS A 114 19.30 4.80 -1.93
CA LYS A 114 20.04 5.85 -2.66
C LYS A 114 19.32 7.20 -2.58
N LEU A 115 17.99 7.19 -2.65
CA LEU A 115 17.15 8.39 -2.51
C LEU A 115 17.16 8.94 -1.08
N ILE A 116 17.25 8.10 -0.06
CA ILE A 116 17.19 8.51 1.35
C ILE A 116 18.29 9.49 1.74
N VAL A 117 19.46 9.40 1.10
CA VAL A 117 20.58 10.34 1.30
C VAL A 117 20.20 11.74 0.80
N TRP A 118 19.52 11.82 -0.34
CA TRP A 118 19.01 13.08 -0.89
C TRP A 118 17.81 13.62 -0.10
N ILE A 119 16.92 12.72 0.36
CA ILE A 119 15.75 13.06 1.18
C ILE A 119 16.17 13.66 2.54
N LYS A 120 17.20 13.09 3.18
CA LYS A 120 17.74 13.63 4.45
C LYS A 120 18.37 15.02 4.29
N ALA A 121 18.88 15.35 3.10
CA ALA A 121 19.48 16.66 2.86
C ALA A 121 18.43 17.78 2.77
N ASN A 122 17.19 17.49 2.36
CA ASN A 122 16.13 18.49 2.19
C ASN A 122 14.76 17.98 2.71
N PRO A 123 14.59 17.77 4.02
CA PRO A 123 13.36 17.18 4.58
C PRO A 123 12.10 18.04 4.34
N LYS A 124 12.27 19.37 4.24
CA LYS A 124 11.15 20.30 3.99
C LYS A 124 10.56 20.13 2.58
N THR A 125 11.39 19.93 1.55
CA THR A 125 10.90 19.77 0.17
C THR A 125 10.17 18.45 -0.02
N ILE A 126 10.64 17.37 0.61
CA ILE A 126 9.94 16.08 0.61
C ILE A 126 8.56 16.20 1.28
N ASN A 127 8.47 16.80 2.46
CA ASN A 127 7.18 16.94 3.15
C ASN A 127 6.18 17.75 2.31
N THR A 128 6.63 18.82 1.65
CA THR A 128 5.77 19.59 0.74
C THR A 128 5.33 18.78 -0.48
N ILE A 129 6.25 18.03 -1.13
CA ILE A 129 5.91 17.19 -2.29
C ILE A 129 4.93 16.09 -1.91
N SER A 130 5.17 15.39 -0.79
CA SER A 130 4.28 14.36 -0.27
C SER A 130 2.89 14.90 0.09
N ALA A 131 2.83 16.08 0.72
CA ALA A 131 1.55 16.75 1.01
C ALA A 131 0.82 17.16 -0.27
N CYS A 132 1.52 17.72 -1.26
CA CYS A 132 0.94 18.07 -2.56
C CYS A 132 0.39 16.84 -3.29
N ILE A 133 1.14 15.73 -3.29
CA ILE A 133 0.69 14.47 -3.91
C ILE A 133 -0.58 13.94 -3.23
N LEU A 134 -0.65 13.97 -1.89
CA LEU A 134 -1.84 13.54 -1.16
C LEU A 134 -3.06 14.42 -1.46
N ILE A 135 -2.88 15.73 -1.57
CA ILE A 135 -3.94 16.67 -1.97
C ILE A 135 -4.40 16.39 -3.40
N ILE A 136 -3.47 16.14 -4.34
CA ILE A 136 -3.80 15.80 -5.73
C ILE A 136 -4.59 14.49 -5.79
N ILE A 137 -4.17 13.46 -5.05
CA ILE A 137 -4.90 12.19 -4.96
C ILE A 137 -6.30 12.41 -4.40
N ALA A 138 -6.44 13.19 -3.32
CA ALA A 138 -7.73 13.52 -2.74
C ALA A 138 -8.66 14.25 -3.73
N LEU A 139 -8.13 15.21 -4.50
CA LEU A 139 -8.86 15.90 -5.56
C LEU A 139 -9.25 14.95 -6.69
N ILE A 140 -8.34 14.09 -7.14
CA ILE A 140 -8.61 13.06 -8.15
C ILE A 140 -9.77 12.17 -7.69
N ILE A 141 -9.74 11.67 -6.46
CA ILE A 141 -10.81 10.83 -5.90
C ILE A 141 -12.13 11.62 -5.83
N ALA A 142 -12.08 12.90 -5.48
CA ALA A 142 -13.26 13.75 -5.44
C ALA A 142 -13.90 13.93 -6.83
N PHE A 143 -13.09 14.16 -7.87
CA PHE A 143 -13.54 14.50 -9.23
C PHE A 143 -13.78 13.32 -10.17
N ILE A 144 -12.96 12.26 -10.10
CA ILE A 144 -13.02 11.13 -11.04
C ILE A 144 -13.97 10.02 -10.55
N GLN A 145 -14.11 9.84 -9.25
CA GLN A 145 -14.93 8.78 -8.67
C GLN A 145 -16.35 9.29 -8.36
N SER A 146 -17.13 9.64 -9.39
CA SER A 146 -18.58 9.79 -9.26
C SER A 146 -19.23 8.42 -9.48
N TYR A 147 -19.78 7.86 -8.41
CA TYR A 147 -20.69 6.71 -8.46
C TYR A 147 -22.13 7.19 -8.62
#